data_AF-A0A7Y2C8L1-F1
#
_entry.id   AF-A0A7Y2C8L1-F1
#
_cell.length_a   1.000
_cell.length_b   1.000
_cell.length_c   1.000
_cell.angle_alpha   90.00
_cell.angle_beta   90.00
_cell.angle_gamma   90.00
#
_symmetry.space_group_name_H-M   'P 1'
#
loop_
_entity.id
_entity.type
_entity.pdbx_description
1 polymer ?
#
loop_
_entity_poly.entity_id
_entity_poly.type
_entity_poly.pdbx_seq_one_letter_code
_entity_poly.pdbx_strand_id
1 'polypeptide(L)'
;MLSCLGQRRLLCGLFLFLVLTGQAVAQEIVPRLSRVQASTQSAVGPTTGWFTVIGLQVEFQPDTTQYTSGDGTFLSDPYGGLVPKVDPLPHDTSFFGAHLTALHNYLDSVSDQQVKIAPYLLPDIVRVKGRMEEYSPIGLDAGSDDQLSKLALLVSEAWTLADQQVDFIVPVGLDPERTLFVLFHAGIGRDIELVGTTLDKTPLDIPSIYFDGASLDRLGAGDILFKGMSVSNTAVIPRSETRRGYDFLSDQSFLVELTTNGLLAASFFNFLGVPDLFNTATGESAIGPFGLMDPLGIFAYNGLIPPEPGAWTKVFLGWVKPQEVRNTFPVDLTLRAASGMNSDIARVWISDSEYFLVENRNRDVNGDGLTLRVWNDGVVTDQYFENGDADFNSSTIEGFSGGVVIGVDEYDWALPGGLDENDNALLGGALIWHIDEQQVKSGLASNSVNADPSRRGVDVEEADSGQDLGYPSQSLFGPALDLGTPFDFFYLDNPA
;
A
#
# COMPACT_ATOMS: atom_id res chain seq x y z
N MET A 1 -70.83 -17.90 -18.82
CA MET A 1 -71.76 -18.54 -17.86
C MET A 1 -70.95 -18.95 -16.65
N LEU A 2 -71.37 -18.45 -15.48
CA LEU A 2 -70.70 -18.63 -14.20
C LEU A 2 -70.81 -20.07 -13.68
N SER A 3 -69.75 -20.55 -13.06
CA SER A 3 -69.77 -21.49 -11.93
C SER A 3 -68.41 -21.40 -11.23
N CYS A 4 -68.24 -21.39 -9.91
CA CYS A 4 -69.10 -21.21 -8.76
C CYS A 4 -68.14 -21.28 -7.53
N LEU A 5 -68.40 -20.46 -6.50
CA LEU A 5 -67.94 -20.56 -5.10
C LEU A 5 -66.40 -20.50 -4.83
N GLY A 6 -65.88 -19.78 -3.84
CA GLY A 6 -66.49 -19.31 -2.59
C GLY A 6 -65.70 -19.84 -1.40
N GLN A 7 -64.68 -19.07 -0.99
CA GLN A 7 -64.02 -18.97 0.34
C GLN A 7 -63.86 -20.21 1.23
N ARG A 8 -62.61 -20.50 1.63
CA ARG A 8 -62.20 -20.50 3.06
C ARG A 8 -60.67 -20.48 3.20
N ARG A 9 -60.21 -19.61 4.09
CA ARG A 9 -58.82 -19.40 4.51
C ARG A 9 -58.26 -20.65 5.20
N LEU A 10 -57.08 -21.10 4.79
CA LEU A 10 -56.12 -21.78 5.65
C LEU A 10 -54.84 -20.95 5.64
N LEU A 11 -54.46 -20.40 6.80
CA LEU A 11 -53.09 -20.01 7.08
C LEU A 11 -52.24 -21.27 7.00
N CYS A 12 -51.33 -21.35 6.04
CA CYS A 12 -50.15 -22.21 6.14
C CYS A 12 -48.95 -21.27 6.17
N GLY A 13 -48.29 -21.24 7.33
CA GLY A 13 -47.02 -20.55 7.49
C GLY A 13 -45.99 -21.17 6.57
N LEU A 14 -45.39 -20.33 5.72
CA LEU A 14 -44.20 -20.70 4.98
C LEU A 14 -43.03 -20.54 5.96
N PHE A 15 -42.65 -21.64 6.63
CA PHE A 15 -41.36 -21.73 7.28
C PHE A 15 -40.30 -21.72 6.18
N LEU A 16 -39.69 -20.55 5.95
CA LEU A 16 -38.48 -20.45 5.16
C LEU A 16 -37.35 -21.02 6.04
N PHE A 17 -36.99 -22.28 5.81
CA PHE A 17 -35.78 -22.87 6.34
C PHE A 17 -34.59 -22.21 5.63
N LEU A 18 -34.04 -21.13 6.21
CA LEU A 18 -32.67 -20.74 5.90
C LEU A 18 -31.77 -21.79 6.54
N VAL A 19 -31.25 -22.70 5.72
CA VAL A 19 -30.04 -23.45 6.08
C VAL A 19 -28.90 -22.46 5.91
N LEU A 20 -28.62 -21.68 6.96
CA LEU A 20 -27.36 -20.97 7.12
C LEU A 20 -26.30 -22.03 7.41
N THR A 21 -25.67 -22.55 6.37
CA THR A 21 -24.35 -23.14 6.52
C THR A 21 -23.44 -22.02 7.00
N GLY A 22 -23.00 -22.09 8.25
CA GLY A 22 -22.09 -21.13 8.86
C GLY A 22 -20.73 -21.19 8.18
N GLN A 23 -20.61 -20.50 7.05
CA GLN A 23 -19.34 -19.91 6.67
C GLN A 23 -19.35 -18.51 7.26
N ALA A 24 -18.34 -18.21 8.07
CA ALA A 24 -18.06 -16.85 8.47
C ALA A 24 -18.03 -16.01 7.19
N VAL A 25 -18.86 -14.98 7.11
CA VAL A 25 -18.76 -14.02 6.01
C VAL A 25 -17.43 -13.33 6.24
N ALA A 26 -16.39 -13.71 5.49
CA ALA A 26 -15.14 -12.99 5.47
C ALA A 26 -15.50 -11.54 5.11
N GLN A 27 -15.22 -10.61 6.03
CA GLN A 27 -15.47 -9.21 5.75
C GLN A 27 -14.44 -8.76 4.73
N GLU A 28 -14.87 -8.56 3.49
CA GLU A 28 -14.06 -7.95 2.44
C GLU A 28 -13.79 -6.50 2.84
N ILE A 29 -12.51 -6.18 3.09
CA ILE A 29 -12.05 -4.83 3.41
C ILE A 29 -11.44 -4.27 2.15
N VAL A 30 -12.16 -3.35 1.51
CA VAL A 30 -11.60 -2.53 0.44
C VAL A 30 -10.69 -1.49 1.09
N PRO A 31 -9.38 -1.52 0.85
CA PRO A 31 -8.46 -0.58 1.47
C PRO A 31 -8.73 0.83 0.96
N ARG A 32 -9.01 1.74 1.88
CA ARG A 32 -9.03 3.19 1.65
C ARG A 32 -8.08 3.81 2.64
N LEU A 33 -7.13 4.61 2.15
CA LEU A 33 -6.12 5.22 3.00
C LEU A 33 -6.70 6.36 3.84
N SER A 34 -6.24 6.46 5.08
CA SER A 34 -6.56 7.59 5.93
C SER A 34 -6.06 8.92 5.34
N ARG A 35 -6.81 10.02 5.55
CA ARG A 35 -6.60 11.33 4.90
C ARG A 35 -5.42 12.14 5.47
N VAL A 36 -4.47 11.49 6.13
CA VAL A 36 -3.39 12.16 6.84
C VAL A 36 -2.19 12.25 5.89
N GLN A 37 -1.86 13.47 5.48
CA GLN A 37 -0.76 13.76 4.58
C GLN A 37 -0.03 15.01 5.01
N ALA A 38 1.30 15.01 4.88
CA ALA A 38 2.11 16.15 5.27
C ALA A 38 3.04 16.62 4.16
N SER A 39 3.60 15.70 3.37
CA SER A 39 4.67 15.93 2.40
C SER A 39 4.30 16.88 1.25
N THR A 40 5.27 17.69 0.84
CA THR A 40 5.23 18.49 -0.37
C THR A 40 6.08 17.84 -1.47
N GLN A 41 5.47 17.19 -2.44
CA GLN A 41 6.26 16.42 -3.41
C GLN A 41 6.98 17.36 -4.37
N SER A 42 8.28 17.14 -4.54
CA SER A 42 9.11 17.85 -5.50
C SER A 42 10.20 16.89 -5.97
N ALA A 43 10.32 16.69 -7.28
CA ALA A 43 11.41 15.91 -7.86
C ALA A 43 12.74 16.66 -7.70
N VAL A 44 13.38 16.53 -6.54
CA VAL A 44 14.65 17.15 -6.23
C VAL A 44 15.52 16.13 -5.51
N GLY A 45 16.29 15.37 -6.29
CA GLY A 45 17.25 14.44 -5.74
C GLY A 45 17.65 13.35 -6.72
N PRO A 46 18.66 12.54 -6.37
CA PRO A 46 18.96 11.34 -7.11
C PRO A 46 17.85 10.31 -6.94
N THR A 47 17.45 9.67 -8.04
CA THR A 47 16.44 8.62 -8.07
C THR A 47 17.02 7.23 -8.30
N THR A 48 18.35 7.15 -8.52
CA THR A 48 19.11 5.92 -8.77
C THR A 48 20.41 5.89 -7.97
N GLY A 49 20.98 4.70 -7.84
CA GLY A 49 22.20 4.40 -7.10
C GLY A 49 21.93 3.81 -5.72
N TRP A 50 22.91 3.97 -4.83
CA TRP A 50 22.81 3.53 -3.44
C TRP A 50 22.12 4.59 -2.59
N PHE A 51 21.18 4.13 -1.76
CA PHE A 51 20.54 4.89 -0.71
C PHE A 51 20.82 4.24 0.64
N THR A 52 20.66 5.01 1.70
CA THR A 52 20.73 4.53 3.08
C THR A 52 19.34 4.58 3.69
N VAL A 53 18.98 3.55 4.46
CA VAL A 53 17.74 3.56 5.25
C VAL A 53 18.12 3.40 6.72
N ILE A 54 17.84 4.40 7.55
CA ILE A 54 18.07 4.33 9.00
C ILE A 54 16.75 4.13 9.70
N GLY A 55 16.55 2.95 10.29
CA GLY A 55 15.37 2.61 11.07
C GLY A 55 15.59 2.81 12.56
N LEU A 56 14.64 3.44 13.25
CA LEU A 56 14.58 3.58 14.70
C LEU A 56 13.27 2.98 15.21
N GLN A 57 13.36 2.11 16.21
CA GLN A 57 12.18 1.61 16.93
C GLN A 57 11.78 2.63 18.01
N VAL A 58 10.50 3.03 18.01
CA VAL A 58 9.95 4.02 18.94
C VAL A 58 8.74 3.47 19.66
N GLU A 59 8.66 3.70 20.96
CA GLU A 59 7.49 3.36 21.76
C GLU A 59 7.07 4.51 22.66
N PHE A 60 5.87 4.39 23.25
CA PHE A 60 5.22 5.45 24.00
C PHE A 60 5.25 5.16 25.50
N GLN A 61 4.84 6.14 26.32
CA GLN A 61 4.52 5.83 27.71
C GLN A 61 3.32 4.87 27.75
N PRO A 62 3.42 3.77 28.51
CA PRO A 62 2.34 2.79 28.57
C PRO A 62 1.09 3.38 29.19
N ASP A 63 -0.06 2.99 28.67
CA ASP A 63 -1.37 3.35 29.24
C ASP A 63 -2.37 2.19 29.21
N THR A 64 -3.63 2.50 29.48
CA THR A 64 -4.73 1.51 29.51
C THR A 64 -5.91 1.97 28.66
N THR A 65 -5.71 2.87 27.71
CA THR A 65 -6.79 3.35 26.86
C THR A 65 -7.23 2.22 25.92
N GLN A 66 -8.53 2.08 25.73
CA GLN A 66 -9.09 1.11 24.77
C GLN A 66 -9.15 1.68 23.34
N TYR A 67 -8.75 2.95 23.17
CA TYR A 67 -8.82 3.64 21.90
C TYR A 67 -7.51 3.56 21.10
N THR A 68 -6.51 2.85 21.61
CA THR A 68 -5.29 2.44 20.91
C THR A 68 -5.21 0.91 20.87
N SER A 69 -4.47 0.39 19.90
CA SER A 69 -4.11 -1.01 19.81
C SER A 69 -2.94 -1.31 20.75
N GLY A 70 -3.22 -2.05 21.83
CA GLY A 70 -2.23 -2.33 22.87
C GLY A 70 -1.99 -1.13 23.79
N ASP A 71 -0.89 -1.17 24.55
CA ASP A 71 -0.58 -0.16 25.58
C ASP A 71 0.41 0.92 25.11
N GLY A 72 0.81 0.92 23.83
CA GLY A 72 1.81 1.81 23.28
C GLY A 72 3.26 1.31 23.38
N THR A 73 3.50 0.06 23.79
CA THR A 73 4.83 -0.58 23.83
C THR A 73 4.94 -1.78 22.89
N PHE A 74 6.17 -2.14 22.50
CA PHE A 74 6.41 -3.33 21.66
C PHE A 74 6.08 -4.64 22.37
N LEU A 75 6.12 -4.67 23.70
CA LEU A 75 5.81 -5.85 24.50
C LEU A 75 4.30 -6.11 24.65
N SER A 76 3.46 -5.19 24.19
CA SER A 76 2.00 -5.36 24.24
C SER A 76 1.49 -6.45 23.29
N ASP A 77 0.38 -7.05 23.69
CA ASP A 77 -0.42 -7.98 22.89
C ASP A 77 -1.68 -7.28 22.35
N PRO A 78 -1.59 -6.62 21.18
CA PRO A 78 -2.74 -5.98 20.55
C PRO A 78 -3.71 -6.99 19.91
N TYR A 79 -3.35 -8.28 19.87
CA TYR A 79 -4.15 -9.34 19.23
C TYR A 79 -5.01 -10.12 20.24
N GLY A 80 -4.87 -9.84 21.53
CA GLY A 80 -5.66 -10.46 22.59
C GLY A 80 -5.49 -11.99 22.63
N GLY A 81 -4.26 -12.46 22.43
CA GLY A 81 -3.89 -13.87 22.42
C GLY A 81 -4.06 -14.59 21.09
N LEU A 82 -4.58 -13.92 20.04
CA LEU A 82 -4.55 -14.45 18.68
C LEU A 82 -3.14 -14.39 18.10
N VAL A 83 -2.80 -15.34 17.24
CA VAL A 83 -1.47 -15.45 16.63
C VAL A 83 -1.58 -15.13 15.15
N PRO A 84 -1.01 -14.02 14.67
CA PRO A 84 -1.01 -13.69 13.24
C PRO A 84 -0.07 -14.62 12.46
N LYS A 85 -0.46 -14.99 11.24
CA LYS A 85 0.41 -15.67 10.27
C LYS A 85 1.26 -14.66 9.51
N VAL A 86 0.68 -13.58 9.01
CA VAL A 86 1.38 -12.45 8.37
C VAL A 86 2.03 -11.61 9.45
N ASP A 87 3.31 -11.31 9.28
CA ASP A 87 4.11 -10.54 10.23
C ASP A 87 4.00 -11.12 11.66
N PRO A 88 4.44 -12.37 11.90
CA PRO A 88 4.29 -13.02 13.20
C PRO A 88 5.14 -12.36 14.29
N LEU A 89 4.68 -12.47 15.54
CA LEU A 89 5.43 -12.07 16.75
C LEU A 89 6.78 -12.82 16.83
N PRO A 90 7.86 -12.26 17.41
CA PRO A 90 7.88 -11.21 18.46
C PRO A 90 8.12 -9.74 18.04
N HIS A 91 8.04 -9.35 16.76
CA HIS A 91 8.20 -7.94 16.30
C HIS A 91 9.43 -7.21 16.87
N ASP A 92 10.56 -7.92 16.91
CA ASP A 92 11.84 -7.40 17.41
C ASP A 92 12.70 -6.78 16.29
N THR A 93 13.95 -6.46 16.61
CA THR A 93 14.92 -5.93 15.64
C THR A 93 15.13 -6.85 14.43
N SER A 94 15.05 -8.18 14.60
CA SER A 94 15.19 -9.11 13.47
C SER A 94 14.00 -9.06 12.52
N PHE A 95 12.80 -8.88 13.07
CA PHE A 95 11.56 -8.68 12.31
C PHE A 95 11.61 -7.40 11.46
N PHE A 96 12.00 -6.26 12.03
CA PHE A 96 12.17 -5.03 11.24
C PHE A 96 13.31 -5.15 10.21
N GLY A 97 14.35 -5.91 10.53
CA GLY A 97 15.40 -6.28 9.57
C GLY A 97 14.86 -7.07 8.37
N ALA A 98 13.87 -7.93 8.58
CA ALA A 98 13.19 -8.66 7.50
C ALA A 98 12.40 -7.71 6.59
N HIS A 99 11.65 -6.75 7.13
CA HIS A 99 10.95 -5.73 6.32
C HIS A 99 11.92 -4.83 5.54
N LEU A 100 13.06 -4.45 6.12
CA LEU A 100 14.09 -3.71 5.38
C LEU A 100 14.75 -4.57 4.28
N THR A 101 14.84 -5.89 4.49
CA THR A 101 15.27 -6.84 3.44
C THR A 101 14.22 -6.93 2.34
N ALA A 102 12.93 -6.95 2.69
CA ALA A 102 11.82 -6.91 1.74
C ALA A 102 11.87 -5.65 0.88
N LEU A 103 12.04 -4.47 1.51
CA LEU A 103 12.19 -3.20 0.81
C LEU A 103 13.38 -3.22 -0.16
N HIS A 104 14.52 -3.77 0.27
CA HIS A 104 15.70 -3.88 -0.60
C HIS A 104 15.41 -4.75 -1.82
N ASN A 105 14.87 -5.95 -1.63
CA ASN A 105 14.60 -6.87 -2.74
C ASN A 105 13.52 -6.33 -3.69
N TYR A 106 12.49 -5.67 -3.14
CA TYR A 106 11.48 -4.97 -3.93
C TYR A 106 12.14 -3.90 -4.81
N LEU A 107 12.88 -2.95 -4.22
CA LEU A 107 13.52 -1.87 -4.97
C LEU A 107 14.53 -2.37 -5.99
N ASP A 108 15.35 -3.38 -5.66
CA ASP A 108 16.32 -3.97 -6.59
C ASP A 108 15.61 -4.59 -7.80
N SER A 109 14.47 -5.26 -7.58
CA SER A 109 13.67 -5.87 -8.64
C SER A 109 12.97 -4.82 -9.50
N VAL A 110 12.12 -3.98 -8.90
CA VAL A 110 11.21 -3.08 -9.65
C VAL A 110 11.91 -1.88 -10.30
N SER A 111 13.15 -1.60 -9.91
CA SER A 111 13.98 -0.55 -10.51
C SER A 111 14.97 -1.06 -11.55
N ASP A 112 14.94 -2.35 -11.92
CA ASP A 112 15.95 -2.98 -12.77
C ASP A 112 17.38 -2.82 -12.20
N GLN A 113 17.53 -3.01 -10.89
CA GLN A 113 18.77 -2.85 -10.11
C GLN A 113 19.34 -1.43 -10.12
N GLN A 114 18.57 -0.42 -10.56
CA GLN A 114 18.99 0.97 -10.55
C GLN A 114 18.98 1.57 -9.14
N VAL A 115 18.20 1.01 -8.22
CA VAL A 115 18.11 1.42 -6.82
C VAL A 115 18.53 0.29 -5.92
N LYS A 116 19.46 0.58 -5.00
CA LYS A 116 19.87 -0.35 -3.94
C LYS A 116 19.87 0.39 -2.60
N ILE A 117 19.53 -0.30 -1.52
CA ILE A 117 19.54 0.30 -0.19
C ILE A 117 20.54 -0.39 0.73
N ALA A 118 21.16 0.40 1.59
CA ALA A 118 21.95 -0.06 2.72
C ALA A 118 21.12 0.20 4.01
N PRO A 119 20.50 -0.83 4.60
CA PRO A 119 19.71 -0.67 5.81
C PRO A 119 20.58 -0.63 7.07
N TYR A 120 20.25 0.29 7.98
CA TYR A 120 20.81 0.40 9.33
C TYR A 120 19.67 0.49 10.32
N LEU A 121 19.37 -0.61 10.99
CA LEU A 121 18.41 -0.62 12.09
C LEU A 121 19.14 -0.33 13.39
N LEU A 122 18.71 0.71 14.09
CA LEU A 122 19.26 1.09 15.38
C LEU A 122 18.87 0.04 16.43
N PRO A 123 19.81 -0.39 17.29
CA PRO A 123 19.61 -1.53 18.19
C PRO A 123 18.70 -1.22 19.38
N ASP A 124 18.57 0.06 19.75
CA ASP A 124 17.83 0.49 20.92
C ASP A 124 16.43 0.98 20.55
N ILE A 125 15.47 0.64 21.41
CA ILE A 125 14.12 1.20 21.36
C ILE A 125 14.12 2.52 22.14
N VAL A 126 13.68 3.59 21.48
CA VAL A 126 13.50 4.91 22.12
C VAL A 126 12.09 5.04 22.65
N ARG A 127 11.95 5.43 23.92
CA ARG A 127 10.65 5.73 24.53
C ARG A 127 10.43 7.23 24.63
N VAL A 128 9.38 7.73 23.96
CA VAL A 128 8.97 9.14 24.05
C VAL A 128 8.24 9.46 25.36
N LYS A 129 8.10 10.74 25.68
CA LYS A 129 7.53 11.20 26.97
C LYS A 129 6.01 11.07 27.06
N GLY A 130 5.31 11.18 25.94
CA GLY A 130 3.86 11.12 25.89
C GLY A 130 3.34 9.70 25.69
N ARG A 131 2.05 9.53 25.91
CA ARG A 131 1.27 8.39 25.44
C ARG A 131 1.02 8.51 23.93
N MET A 132 0.67 7.40 23.28
CA MET A 132 0.40 7.40 21.84
C MET A 132 -0.66 8.42 21.43
N GLU A 133 -1.72 8.58 22.23
CA GLU A 133 -2.81 9.54 21.98
C GLU A 133 -2.35 11.00 21.85
N GLU A 134 -1.23 11.36 22.48
CA GLU A 134 -0.69 12.72 22.45
C GLU A 134 -0.03 13.06 21.10
N TYR A 135 0.40 12.02 20.37
CA TYR A 135 1.02 12.15 19.05
C TYR A 135 0.03 11.85 17.90
N SER A 136 -1.16 11.33 18.19
CA SER A 136 -2.13 10.93 17.16
C SER A 136 -2.93 12.14 16.64
N PRO A 137 -2.97 12.36 15.31
CA PRO A 137 -3.87 13.33 14.70
C PRO A 137 -5.28 12.72 14.68
N ILE A 138 -6.31 13.46 15.09
CA ILE A 138 -7.67 12.91 15.23
C ILE A 138 -8.71 13.89 14.69
N GLY A 139 -9.91 13.38 14.41
CA GLY A 139 -11.05 14.19 13.97
C GLY A 139 -11.14 14.36 12.45
N LEU A 140 -12.12 15.15 12.01
CA LEU A 140 -12.36 15.42 10.59
C LEU A 140 -11.27 16.30 9.97
N ASP A 141 -10.53 17.02 10.80
CA ASP A 141 -9.41 17.90 10.48
C ASP A 141 -8.05 17.24 10.79
N ALA A 142 -7.98 15.90 10.84
CA ALA A 142 -6.75 15.16 11.11
C ALA A 142 -5.58 15.49 10.14
N GLY A 143 -5.88 16.01 8.95
CA GLY A 143 -4.88 16.51 7.98
C GLY A 143 -4.51 18.00 8.13
N SER A 144 -5.03 18.71 9.14
CA SER A 144 -4.63 20.10 9.39
C SER A 144 -3.24 20.19 10.01
N ASP A 145 -2.52 21.29 9.80
CA ASP A 145 -1.20 21.52 10.40
C ASP A 145 -1.23 21.38 11.94
N ASP A 146 -2.31 21.82 12.61
CA ASP A 146 -2.49 21.67 14.06
C ASP A 146 -2.47 20.18 14.48
N GLN A 147 -3.14 19.30 13.73
CA GLN A 147 -3.15 17.86 14.02
C GLN A 147 -1.85 17.19 13.58
N LEU A 148 -1.31 17.53 12.41
CA LEU A 148 -0.07 16.97 11.88
C LEU A 148 1.16 17.35 12.73
N SER A 149 1.12 18.51 13.39
CA SER A 149 2.18 18.94 14.32
C SER A 149 2.42 17.95 15.47
N LYS A 150 1.42 17.14 15.83
CA LYS A 150 1.56 16.07 16.83
C LYS A 150 2.45 14.92 16.36
N LEU A 151 2.32 14.51 15.09
CA LEU A 151 3.20 13.52 14.48
C LEU A 151 4.59 14.10 14.22
N ALA A 152 4.67 15.36 13.80
CA ALA A 152 5.95 16.06 13.67
C ALA A 152 6.68 16.16 15.02
N LEU A 153 5.94 16.35 16.12
CA LEU A 153 6.48 16.31 17.48
C LEU A 153 7.03 14.92 17.83
N LEU A 154 6.33 13.84 17.46
CA LEU A 154 6.85 12.46 17.61
C LEU A 154 8.19 12.31 16.88
N VAL A 155 8.26 12.76 15.63
CA VAL A 155 9.48 12.70 14.81
C VAL A 155 10.64 13.45 15.47
N SER A 156 10.41 14.71 15.86
CA SER A 156 11.41 15.55 16.51
C SER A 156 11.90 14.96 17.84
N GLU A 157 10.96 14.50 18.68
CA GLU A 157 11.30 13.93 19.98
C GLU A 157 12.06 12.60 19.85
N ALA A 158 11.60 11.69 18.99
CA ALA A 158 12.23 10.39 18.80
C ALA A 158 13.68 10.51 18.34
N TRP A 159 13.96 11.33 17.31
CA TRP A 159 15.32 11.51 16.81
C TRP A 159 16.22 12.28 17.80
N THR A 160 15.67 13.25 18.54
CA THR A 160 16.41 13.95 19.60
C THR A 160 16.82 12.99 20.73
N LEU A 161 15.93 12.09 21.13
CA LEU A 161 16.23 11.07 22.12
C LEU A 161 17.22 10.04 21.58
N ALA A 162 17.09 9.63 20.32
CA ALA A 162 18.02 8.70 19.67
C ALA A 162 19.44 9.27 19.61
N ASP A 163 19.59 10.56 19.31
CA ASP A 163 20.89 11.24 19.31
C ASP A 163 21.60 11.16 20.67
N GLN A 164 20.84 11.21 21.76
CA GLN A 164 21.36 11.16 23.12
C GLN A 164 21.62 9.74 23.62
N GLN A 165 20.79 8.77 23.19
CA GLN A 165 20.72 7.45 23.82
C GLN A 165 21.38 6.35 23.01
N VAL A 166 21.25 6.39 21.68
CA VAL A 166 21.67 5.29 20.81
C VAL A 166 23.16 5.39 20.55
N ASP A 167 23.89 4.28 20.75
CA ASP A 167 25.28 4.21 20.28
C ASP A 167 25.30 3.81 18.80
N PHE A 168 25.45 4.81 17.93
CA PHE A 168 25.49 4.62 16.49
C PHE A 168 26.69 5.36 15.89
N ILE A 169 27.54 4.61 15.20
CA ILE A 169 28.65 5.17 14.44
C ILE A 169 28.16 5.40 13.02
N VAL A 170 28.05 6.68 12.65
CA VAL A 170 27.67 7.09 11.29
C VAL A 170 28.64 6.46 10.28
N PRO A 171 28.16 5.66 9.33
CA PRO A 171 28.99 5.10 8.27
C PRO A 171 29.72 6.19 7.48
N VAL A 172 30.98 5.93 7.14
CA VAL A 172 31.77 6.88 6.34
C VAL A 172 31.14 7.04 4.95
N GLY A 173 30.90 8.29 4.54
CA GLY A 173 30.35 8.60 3.22
C GLY A 173 28.82 8.55 3.14
N LEU A 174 28.13 8.53 4.28
CA LEU A 174 26.68 8.70 4.32
C LEU A 174 26.28 10.10 3.81
N ASP A 175 25.34 10.11 2.88
CA ASP A 175 24.80 11.32 2.24
C ASP A 175 23.37 11.57 2.74
N PRO A 176 23.10 12.66 3.47
CA PRO A 176 21.75 13.00 3.94
C PRO A 176 20.73 13.12 2.80
N GLU A 177 21.12 13.54 1.60
CA GLU A 177 20.22 13.62 0.43
C GLU A 177 19.84 12.23 -0.12
N ARG A 178 20.54 11.18 0.31
CA ARG A 178 20.28 9.77 -0.05
C ARG A 178 19.92 8.91 1.14
N THR A 179 19.51 9.53 2.25
CA THR A 179 19.18 8.82 3.49
C THR A 179 17.71 8.99 3.82
N LEU A 180 16.97 7.88 3.79
CA LEU A 180 15.63 7.79 4.34
C LEU A 180 15.73 7.44 5.82
N PHE A 181 15.10 8.26 6.67
CA PHE A 181 14.91 7.97 8.09
C PHE A 181 13.54 7.33 8.29
N VAL A 182 13.47 6.27 9.11
CA VAL A 182 12.24 5.54 9.37
C VAL A 182 12.04 5.39 10.88
N LEU A 183 10.87 5.77 11.37
CA LEU A 183 10.40 5.44 12.71
C LEU A 183 9.45 4.26 12.61
N PHE A 184 9.87 3.10 13.14
CA PHE A 184 8.98 1.99 13.41
C PHE A 184 8.34 2.21 14.78
N HIS A 185 7.05 2.54 14.84
CA HIS A 185 6.38 2.82 16.11
C HIS A 185 5.65 1.60 16.66
N ALA A 186 5.64 1.45 17.99
CA ALA A 186 4.81 0.45 18.66
C ALA A 186 3.31 0.70 18.40
N GLY A 187 2.51 -0.37 18.46
CA GLY A 187 1.08 -0.34 18.13
C GLY A 187 0.78 -0.69 16.67
N ILE A 188 -0.51 -0.77 16.37
CA ILE A 188 -1.01 -0.98 15.00
C ILE A 188 -1.20 0.40 14.35
N GLY A 189 -0.98 0.53 13.04
CA GLY A 189 -1.23 1.79 12.35
C GLY A 189 -2.71 2.06 12.19
N ARG A 190 -3.05 3.24 11.67
CA ARG A 190 -4.43 3.67 11.41
C ARG A 190 -4.69 3.91 9.91
N ASP A 191 -4.11 3.06 9.07
CA ASP A 191 -3.99 3.34 7.63
C ASP A 191 -5.23 2.97 6.82
N ILE A 192 -5.93 1.90 7.16
CA ILE A 192 -7.18 1.48 6.50
C ILE A 192 -8.45 2.05 7.15
N GLU A 193 -9.44 2.42 6.33
CA GLU A 193 -10.77 2.84 6.80
C GLU A 193 -11.52 1.69 7.50
N LEU A 194 -12.04 1.99 8.70
CA LEU A 194 -12.73 1.01 9.56
C LEU A 194 -14.25 1.18 9.59
N VAL A 195 -14.82 2.09 8.80
CA VAL A 195 -16.26 2.37 8.84
C VAL A 195 -17.03 1.16 8.32
N GLY A 196 -18.09 0.76 9.04
CA GLY A 196 -18.90 -0.41 8.66
C GLY A 196 -18.27 -1.77 8.97
N THR A 197 -17.12 -1.81 9.63
CA THR A 197 -16.46 -3.07 10.00
C THR A 197 -16.67 -3.48 11.46
N THR A 198 -16.55 -4.77 11.74
CA THR A 198 -16.54 -5.31 13.11
C THR A 198 -15.13 -5.34 13.73
N LEU A 199 -14.16 -4.72 13.07
CA LEU A 199 -12.81 -4.52 13.59
C LEU A 199 -12.81 -3.56 14.78
N ASP A 200 -11.91 -3.83 15.72
CA ASP A 200 -11.65 -2.98 16.88
C ASP A 200 -11.37 -1.55 16.42
N LYS A 201 -12.07 -0.58 17.01
CA LYS A 201 -11.97 0.83 16.65
C LYS A 201 -10.96 1.52 17.55
N THR A 202 -9.77 1.76 17.01
CA THR A 202 -8.65 2.36 17.72
C THR A 202 -8.30 3.73 17.12
N PRO A 203 -9.16 4.75 17.32
CA PRO A 203 -9.00 6.05 16.67
C PRO A 203 -7.75 6.83 17.14
N LEU A 204 -7.09 6.41 18.22
CA LEU A 204 -5.89 7.06 18.73
C LEU A 204 -4.60 6.37 18.26
N ASP A 205 -4.71 5.30 17.45
CA ASP A 205 -3.56 4.74 16.74
C ASP A 205 -2.94 5.79 15.80
N ILE A 206 -1.64 5.65 15.55
CA ILE A 206 -0.87 6.55 14.70
C ILE A 206 -0.98 6.09 13.25
N PRO A 207 -1.36 6.97 12.31
CA PRO A 207 -1.31 6.63 10.89
C PRO A 207 0.13 6.61 10.38
N SER A 208 0.38 5.81 9.35
CA SER A 208 1.60 5.89 8.57
C SER A 208 1.66 7.21 7.81
N ILE A 209 2.84 7.80 7.72
CA ILE A 209 3.04 9.07 6.99
C ILE A 209 4.51 9.27 6.61
N TYR A 210 4.74 9.94 5.49
CA TYR A 210 6.05 10.47 5.13
C TYR A 210 6.11 11.99 5.32
N PHE A 211 7.16 12.44 5.99
CA PHE A 211 7.52 13.86 6.11
C PHE A 211 8.78 14.14 5.28
N ASP A 212 8.71 15.16 4.43
CA ASP A 212 9.88 15.80 3.85
C ASP A 212 10.36 16.97 4.73
N GLY A 213 11.50 17.57 4.38
CA GLY A 213 12.10 18.64 5.17
C GLY A 213 11.22 19.89 5.23
N ALA A 214 10.59 20.25 4.11
CA ALA A 214 9.69 21.40 4.04
C ALA A 214 8.47 21.24 4.97
N SER A 215 7.97 20.02 5.13
CA SER A 215 6.82 19.72 6.00
C SER A 215 7.25 19.65 7.46
N LEU A 216 8.42 19.09 7.76
CA LEU A 216 8.99 19.17 9.11
C LEU A 216 9.20 20.62 9.54
N ASP A 217 9.75 21.46 8.67
CA ASP A 217 9.92 22.89 8.92
C ASP A 217 8.58 23.60 9.12
N ARG A 218 7.60 23.36 8.24
CA ARG A 218 6.24 23.92 8.34
C ARG A 218 5.57 23.59 9.66
N LEU A 219 5.75 22.37 10.15
CA LEU A 219 5.10 21.84 11.36
C LEU A 219 5.91 22.08 12.64
N GLY A 220 7.00 22.85 12.58
CA GLY A 220 7.80 23.21 13.75
C GLY A 220 8.73 22.10 14.26
N ALA A 221 8.99 21.09 13.43
CA ALA A 221 9.90 19.97 13.68
C ALA A 221 11.15 20.02 12.77
N GLY A 222 11.55 21.21 12.32
CA GLY A 222 12.77 21.41 11.53
C GLY A 222 14.06 21.28 12.35
N ASP A 223 15.20 21.35 11.66
CA ASP A 223 16.56 21.38 12.25
C ASP A 223 16.92 20.21 13.18
N ILE A 224 16.31 19.04 12.98
CA ILE A 224 16.61 17.82 13.74
C ILE A 224 18.01 17.31 13.36
N LEU A 225 18.82 16.97 14.37
CA LEU A 225 20.13 16.35 14.19
C LEU A 225 20.17 14.96 14.86
N PHE A 226 20.71 13.98 14.14
CA PHE A 226 21.03 12.66 14.66
C PHE A 226 22.48 12.32 14.35
N LYS A 227 23.33 12.20 15.38
CA LYS A 227 24.77 11.96 15.29
C LYS A 227 25.50 12.91 14.34
N GLY A 228 25.06 14.17 14.33
CA GLY A 228 25.59 15.23 13.47
C GLY A 228 25.05 15.23 12.03
N MET A 229 24.18 14.28 11.67
CA MET A 229 23.45 14.29 10.40
C MET A 229 22.15 15.06 10.53
N SER A 230 21.79 15.83 9.51
CA SER A 230 20.46 16.43 9.44
C SER A 230 19.41 15.38 9.11
N VAL A 231 18.36 15.30 9.93
CA VAL A 231 17.18 14.49 9.66
C VAL A 231 16.18 15.36 8.91
N SER A 232 16.32 15.40 7.58
CA SER A 232 15.52 16.25 6.68
C SER A 232 14.32 15.53 6.08
N ASN A 233 14.04 14.30 6.50
CA ASN A 233 12.86 13.54 6.14
C ASN A 233 12.62 12.48 7.22
N THR A 234 11.41 11.93 7.31
CA THR A 234 11.13 10.74 8.12
C THR A 234 9.85 10.06 7.64
N ALA A 235 9.91 8.75 7.41
CA ALA A 235 8.73 7.89 7.31
C ALA A 235 8.35 7.38 8.71
N VAL A 236 7.07 7.45 9.06
CA VAL A 236 6.50 6.87 10.28
C VAL A 236 5.70 5.65 9.84
N ILE A 237 6.09 4.47 10.32
CA ILE A 237 5.52 3.17 9.96
C ILE A 237 5.20 2.41 11.25
N PRO A 238 4.01 1.79 11.38
CA PRO A 238 3.65 1.01 12.56
C PRO A 238 4.44 -0.30 12.63
N ARG A 239 4.34 -0.98 13.78
CA ARG A 239 4.90 -2.33 13.92
C ARG A 239 4.16 -3.36 13.07
N SER A 240 2.90 -3.09 12.73
CA SER A 240 1.96 -4.02 12.10
C SER A 240 0.73 -3.28 11.58
N GLU A 241 0.13 -3.77 10.50
CA GLU A 241 -1.22 -3.37 10.05
C GLU A 241 -2.30 -4.42 10.37
N THR A 242 -1.92 -5.62 10.80
CA THR A 242 -2.88 -6.64 11.25
C THR A 242 -3.81 -6.11 12.34
N ARG A 243 -5.13 -6.21 12.13
CA ARG A 243 -6.17 -5.72 13.03
C ARG A 243 -6.96 -6.87 13.64
N ARG A 244 -7.31 -6.73 14.92
CA ARG A 244 -8.26 -7.61 15.58
C ARG A 244 -9.69 -7.19 15.28
N GLY A 245 -10.56 -8.18 15.11
CA GLY A 245 -12.00 -8.01 15.02
C GLY A 245 -12.75 -9.01 15.87
N TYR A 246 -14.06 -8.82 15.93
CA TYR A 246 -14.97 -9.72 16.65
C TYR A 246 -16.22 -10.01 15.82
N ASP A 247 -16.48 -11.29 15.57
CA ASP A 247 -17.70 -11.75 14.92
C ASP A 247 -18.78 -12.00 15.98
N PHE A 248 -19.79 -11.11 15.97
CA PHE A 248 -20.92 -11.17 16.89
C PHE A 248 -21.84 -12.37 16.64
N LEU A 249 -21.83 -12.97 15.44
CA LEU A 249 -22.67 -14.13 15.11
C LEU A 249 -22.06 -15.42 15.67
N SER A 250 -20.73 -15.57 15.59
CA SER A 250 -20.02 -16.75 16.07
C SER A 250 -19.46 -16.60 17.49
N ASP A 251 -19.50 -15.41 18.09
CA ASP A 251 -18.90 -15.10 19.40
C ASP A 251 -17.39 -15.42 19.42
N GLN A 252 -16.70 -15.05 18.35
CA GLN A 252 -15.26 -15.32 18.17
C GLN A 252 -14.49 -14.07 17.72
N SER A 253 -13.27 -13.93 18.24
CA SER A 253 -12.31 -12.95 17.74
C SER A 253 -11.57 -13.50 16.54
N PHE A 254 -11.23 -12.62 15.59
CA PHE A 254 -10.46 -12.95 14.40
C PHE A 254 -9.42 -11.87 14.11
N LEU A 255 -8.49 -12.17 13.20
CA LEU A 255 -7.53 -11.21 12.68
C LEU A 255 -7.82 -10.93 11.21
N VAL A 256 -7.74 -9.66 10.84
CA VAL A 256 -7.51 -9.24 9.46
C VAL A 256 -6.03 -8.95 9.37
N GLU A 257 -5.32 -9.85 8.71
CA GLU A 257 -3.87 -9.84 8.69
C GLU A 257 -3.35 -9.00 7.52
N LEU A 258 -2.55 -7.98 7.81
CA LEU A 258 -2.00 -7.04 6.83
C LEU A 258 -0.55 -6.75 7.19
N THR A 259 0.31 -6.73 6.18
CA THR A 259 1.73 -6.40 6.36
C THR A 259 2.01 -4.92 6.10
N THR A 260 3.16 -4.45 6.58
CA THR A 260 3.66 -3.07 6.37
C THR A 260 4.55 -2.90 5.14
N ASN A 261 4.84 -3.99 4.40
CA ASN A 261 5.74 -3.96 3.24
C ASN A 261 5.35 -2.91 2.19
N GLY A 262 4.08 -2.88 1.77
CA GLY A 262 3.61 -1.90 0.79
C GLY A 262 3.69 -0.45 1.28
N LEU A 263 3.39 -0.19 2.56
CA LEU A 263 3.48 1.14 3.17
C LEU A 263 4.94 1.63 3.24
N LEU A 264 5.86 0.73 3.59
CA LEU A 264 7.29 1.02 3.61
C LEU A 264 7.83 1.30 2.21
N ALA A 265 7.39 0.53 1.21
CA ALA A 265 7.72 0.76 -0.20
C ALA A 265 7.17 2.11 -0.70
N ALA A 266 5.88 2.40 -0.47
CA ALA A 266 5.27 3.68 -0.84
C ALA A 266 5.97 4.88 -0.17
N SER A 267 6.37 4.73 1.10
CA SER A 267 7.13 5.76 1.82
C SER A 267 8.52 6.01 1.20
N PHE A 268 9.18 4.97 0.70
CA PHE A 268 10.42 5.15 -0.05
C PHE A 268 10.20 5.87 -1.39
N PHE A 269 9.10 5.58 -2.10
CA PHE A 269 8.76 6.28 -3.33
C PHE A 269 8.40 7.76 -3.08
N ASN A 270 7.70 8.06 -1.98
CA ASN A 270 7.49 9.43 -1.49
C ASN A 270 8.83 10.13 -1.19
N PHE A 271 9.81 9.42 -0.61
CA PHE A 271 11.17 9.93 -0.43
C PHE A 271 11.89 10.25 -1.76
N LEU A 272 11.63 9.48 -2.82
CA LEU A 272 12.12 9.81 -4.17
C LEU A 272 11.32 10.95 -4.86
N GLY A 273 10.29 11.49 -4.20
CA GLY A 273 9.46 12.59 -4.69
C GLY A 273 8.26 12.17 -5.52
N VAL A 274 7.92 10.87 -5.55
CA VAL A 274 6.72 10.37 -6.23
C VAL A 274 5.50 10.74 -5.37
N PRO A 275 4.46 11.36 -5.93
CA PRO A 275 3.24 11.63 -5.19
C PRO A 275 2.40 10.38 -5.01
N ASP A 276 1.51 10.44 -4.03
CA ASP A 276 0.37 9.54 -3.97
C ASP A 276 -0.51 9.74 -5.21
N LEU A 277 -0.88 8.63 -5.85
CA LEU A 277 -1.64 8.61 -7.10
C LEU A 277 -3.10 8.17 -6.90
N PHE A 278 -3.57 8.10 -5.65
CA PHE A 278 -4.98 7.94 -5.31
C PHE A 278 -5.65 9.30 -5.07
N ASN A 279 -6.96 9.31 -4.82
CA ASN A 279 -7.65 10.54 -4.41
C ASN A 279 -7.33 10.87 -2.96
N THR A 280 -6.36 11.76 -2.76
CA THR A 280 -5.84 12.11 -1.44
C THR A 280 -6.83 12.89 -0.55
N ALA A 281 -7.87 13.48 -1.13
CA ALA A 281 -8.93 14.16 -0.38
C ALA A 281 -9.95 13.17 0.22
N THR A 282 -10.17 12.03 -0.44
CA THR A 282 -11.19 11.05 -0.02
C THR A 282 -10.61 9.76 0.54
N GLY A 283 -9.41 9.36 0.10
CA GLY A 283 -8.80 8.05 0.36
C GLY A 283 -9.15 6.98 -0.70
N GLU A 284 -9.94 7.34 -1.71
CA GLU A 284 -10.38 6.42 -2.77
C GLU A 284 -9.24 6.15 -3.76
N SER A 285 -9.21 4.93 -4.30
CA SER A 285 -8.34 4.56 -5.42
C SER A 285 -8.50 5.52 -6.61
N ALA A 286 -7.45 5.69 -7.41
CA ALA A 286 -7.55 6.37 -8.69
C ALA A 286 -6.74 5.69 -9.80
N ILE A 287 -5.61 5.05 -9.49
CA ILE A 287 -4.88 4.24 -10.49
C ILE A 287 -5.06 2.73 -10.27
N GLY A 288 -5.86 2.32 -9.29
CA GLY A 288 -6.17 0.92 -9.07
C GLY A 288 -5.00 0.10 -8.54
N PRO A 289 -5.10 -1.24 -8.61
CA PRO A 289 -4.03 -2.16 -8.26
C PRO A 289 -2.86 -2.14 -9.26
N PHE A 290 -2.96 -1.31 -10.31
CA PHE A 290 -1.98 -1.22 -11.39
C PHE A 290 -0.71 -0.45 -11.01
N GLY A 291 -0.59 0.07 -9.78
CA GLY A 291 0.65 0.69 -9.33
C GLY A 291 0.75 0.83 -7.83
N LEU A 292 1.99 0.87 -7.33
CA LEU A 292 2.28 0.97 -5.88
C LEU A 292 1.65 2.19 -5.21
N MET A 293 1.54 3.35 -5.87
CA MET A 293 1.17 4.61 -5.21
C MET A 293 -0.35 4.79 -5.01
N ASP A 294 -1.08 3.69 -4.83
CA ASP A 294 -2.53 3.61 -4.64
C ASP A 294 -2.85 2.58 -3.54
N PRO A 295 -3.87 2.80 -2.68
CA PRO A 295 -4.25 1.85 -1.63
C PRO A 295 -4.39 0.40 -2.12
N LEU A 296 -4.93 0.18 -3.32
CA LEU A 296 -5.12 -1.17 -3.87
C LEU A 296 -3.78 -1.83 -4.24
N GLY A 297 -2.78 -1.04 -4.65
CA GLY A 297 -1.42 -1.53 -4.84
C GLY A 297 -0.68 -1.74 -3.52
N ILE A 298 -0.77 -0.79 -2.59
CA ILE A 298 -0.11 -0.85 -1.27
C ILE A 298 -0.52 -2.11 -0.51
N PHE A 299 -1.80 -2.46 -0.56
CA PHE A 299 -2.37 -3.60 0.17
C PHE A 299 -2.71 -4.80 -0.73
N ALA A 300 -2.17 -4.87 -1.96
CA ALA A 300 -2.36 -6.02 -2.83
C ALA A 300 -1.90 -7.31 -2.12
N TYR A 301 -2.75 -8.35 -2.16
CA TYR A 301 -2.57 -9.59 -1.40
C TYR A 301 -2.27 -9.31 0.08
N ASN A 302 -3.08 -8.47 0.73
CA ASN A 302 -2.90 -8.06 2.14
C ASN A 302 -1.58 -7.31 2.40
N GLY A 303 -1.01 -6.70 1.35
CA GLY A 303 0.28 -6.00 1.34
C GLY A 303 1.49 -6.92 1.12
N LEU A 304 1.28 -8.23 0.96
CA LEU A 304 2.35 -9.21 0.78
C LEU A 304 3.10 -8.98 -0.53
N ILE A 305 2.37 -8.54 -1.57
CA ILE A 305 2.88 -8.39 -2.93
C ILE A 305 2.51 -6.99 -3.45
N PRO A 306 3.24 -5.93 -3.07
CA PRO A 306 3.05 -4.63 -3.71
C PRO A 306 3.41 -4.74 -5.21
N PRO A 307 2.55 -4.27 -6.14
CA PRO A 307 2.81 -4.38 -7.58
C PRO A 307 3.99 -3.50 -7.99
N GLU A 308 4.55 -3.75 -9.17
CA GLU A 308 5.52 -2.80 -9.74
C GLU A 308 4.91 -1.39 -9.89
N PRO A 309 5.73 -0.32 -9.82
CA PRO A 309 5.26 1.02 -10.13
C PRO A 309 4.81 1.11 -11.60
N GLY A 310 3.73 1.85 -11.84
CA GLY A 310 3.21 2.08 -13.19
C GLY A 310 4.16 2.87 -14.09
N ALA A 311 3.88 2.87 -15.39
CA ALA A 311 4.71 3.53 -16.41
C ALA A 311 5.06 4.99 -16.07
N TRP A 312 4.09 5.76 -15.59
CA TRP A 312 4.33 7.17 -15.23
C TRP A 312 5.36 7.31 -14.12
N THR A 313 5.26 6.52 -13.05
CA THR A 313 6.21 6.55 -11.93
C THR A 313 7.63 6.20 -12.39
N LYS A 314 7.79 5.14 -13.20
CA LYS A 314 9.10 4.73 -13.75
C LYS A 314 9.73 5.82 -14.62
N VAL A 315 8.91 6.50 -15.43
CA VAL A 315 9.32 7.63 -16.28
C VAL A 315 9.65 8.88 -15.45
N PHE A 316 8.83 9.20 -14.45
CA PHE A 316 9.01 10.34 -13.55
C PHE A 316 10.31 10.22 -12.76
N LEU A 317 10.63 9.02 -12.27
CA LEU A 317 11.89 8.71 -11.60
C LEU A 317 13.09 8.65 -12.56
N GLY A 318 12.86 8.70 -13.87
CA GLY A 318 13.91 8.58 -14.88
C GLY A 318 14.54 7.18 -14.97
N TRP A 319 13.90 6.16 -14.38
CA TRP A 319 14.34 4.76 -14.45
C TRP A 319 14.18 4.20 -15.86
N VAL A 320 13.18 4.69 -16.60
CA VAL A 320 12.92 4.28 -17.99
C VAL A 320 12.86 5.51 -18.88
N LYS A 321 13.56 5.43 -20.01
CA LYS A 321 13.41 6.39 -21.10
C LYS A 321 12.39 5.84 -22.11
N PRO A 322 11.23 6.50 -22.31
CA PRO A 322 10.21 5.97 -23.17
C PRO A 322 10.57 6.05 -24.67
N GLN A 323 10.02 5.14 -25.46
CA GLN A 323 9.98 5.23 -26.92
C GLN A 323 8.99 6.34 -27.33
N GLU A 324 9.51 7.39 -27.94
CA GLU A 324 8.72 8.55 -28.38
C GLU A 324 7.94 8.26 -29.67
N VAL A 325 6.63 8.46 -29.63
CA VAL A 325 5.73 8.31 -30.78
C VAL A 325 5.02 9.65 -31.04
N ARG A 326 5.30 10.26 -32.19
CA ARG A 326 4.74 11.56 -32.58
C ARG A 326 4.26 11.56 -34.03
N ASN A 327 3.10 12.16 -34.27
CA ASN A 327 2.61 12.56 -35.60
C ASN A 327 2.65 11.46 -36.69
N THR A 328 2.64 10.18 -36.30
CA THR A 328 2.73 9.03 -37.21
C THR A 328 1.75 7.97 -36.74
N PHE A 329 0.59 7.91 -37.41
CA PHE A 329 -0.46 6.95 -37.10
C PHE A 329 -1.03 6.34 -38.41
N PRO A 330 -1.32 5.03 -38.43
CA PRO A 330 -1.05 4.04 -37.37
C PRO A 330 0.46 3.79 -37.18
N VAL A 331 0.84 3.33 -36.00
CA VAL A 331 2.21 2.88 -35.67
C VAL A 331 2.13 1.49 -35.06
N ASP A 332 3.05 0.63 -35.46
CA ASP A 332 3.24 -0.67 -34.81
C ASP A 332 4.25 -0.50 -33.68
N LEU A 333 3.85 -0.83 -32.45
CA LEU A 333 4.69 -0.81 -31.26
C LEU A 333 4.93 -2.24 -30.78
N THR A 334 6.15 -2.51 -30.33
CA THR A 334 6.50 -3.79 -29.70
C THR A 334 7.08 -3.47 -28.34
N LEU A 335 6.36 -3.85 -27.30
CA LEU A 335 6.74 -3.66 -25.91
C LEU A 335 6.86 -5.03 -25.26
N ARG A 336 8.01 -5.32 -24.67
CA ARG A 336 8.18 -6.53 -23.85
C ARG A 336 7.28 -6.43 -22.62
N ALA A 337 6.70 -7.56 -22.22
CA ALA A 337 6.04 -7.64 -20.93
C ALA A 337 7.05 -7.32 -19.82
N ALA A 338 6.64 -6.52 -18.84
CA ALA A 338 7.42 -6.29 -17.63
C ALA A 338 7.65 -7.65 -16.96
N SER A 339 8.90 -8.11 -16.94
CA SER A 339 9.33 -9.38 -16.36
C SER A 339 10.77 -9.26 -15.91
N GLY A 340 10.98 -8.59 -14.77
CA GLY A 340 12.32 -8.20 -14.34
C GLY A 340 12.96 -7.16 -15.26
N MET A 341 14.26 -7.34 -15.53
CA MET A 341 15.11 -6.29 -16.12
C MET A 341 14.65 -5.76 -17.49
N ASN A 342 14.40 -4.44 -17.54
CA ASN A 342 14.08 -3.57 -18.67
C ASN A 342 12.59 -3.53 -19.04
N SER A 343 11.86 -2.63 -18.38
CA SER A 343 10.50 -2.25 -18.79
C SER A 343 10.49 -1.40 -20.08
N ASP A 344 9.84 -1.87 -21.13
CA ASP A 344 9.60 -1.07 -22.34
C ASP A 344 8.35 -0.20 -22.15
N ILE A 345 8.52 1.11 -22.31
CA ILE A 345 7.41 2.08 -22.24
C ILE A 345 7.40 2.90 -23.52
N ALA A 346 6.25 3.03 -24.17
CA ALA A 346 6.05 4.00 -25.25
C ALA A 346 5.35 5.25 -24.72
N ARG A 347 5.74 6.42 -25.24
CA ARG A 347 5.05 7.69 -25.02
C ARG A 347 4.41 8.15 -26.32
N VAL A 348 3.09 8.15 -26.36
CA VAL A 348 2.29 8.55 -27.52
C VAL A 348 1.70 9.93 -27.28
N TRP A 349 2.21 10.92 -28.01
CA TRP A 349 1.83 12.31 -27.76
C TRP A 349 0.49 12.68 -28.38
N ILE A 350 -0.35 13.34 -27.58
CA ILE A 350 -1.62 13.95 -28.01
C ILE A 350 -1.41 15.45 -28.24
N SER A 351 -0.75 16.11 -27.29
CA SER A 351 -0.35 17.53 -27.36
C SER A 351 1.03 17.72 -26.70
N ASP A 352 1.48 18.95 -26.46
CA ASP A 352 2.73 19.18 -25.72
C ASP A 352 2.60 18.97 -24.19
N SER A 353 1.37 18.88 -23.68
CA SER A 353 1.08 18.69 -22.24
C SER A 353 0.21 17.48 -21.94
N GLU A 354 -0.06 16.64 -22.94
CA GLU A 354 -0.96 15.51 -22.81
C GLU A 354 -0.47 14.35 -23.68
N TYR A 355 -0.40 13.16 -23.12
CA TYR A 355 0.10 11.98 -23.80
C TYR A 355 -0.38 10.70 -23.14
N PHE A 356 -0.30 9.59 -23.88
CA PHE A 356 -0.40 8.26 -23.32
C PHE A 356 0.97 7.68 -23.01
N LEU A 357 1.10 6.97 -21.90
CA LEU A 357 2.16 5.98 -21.72
C LEU A 357 1.57 4.59 -21.94
N VAL A 358 2.24 3.77 -22.71
CA VAL A 358 1.83 2.39 -22.96
C VAL A 358 2.91 1.48 -22.43
N GLU A 359 2.54 0.52 -21.61
CA GLU A 359 3.39 -0.57 -21.13
C GLU A 359 2.67 -1.90 -21.31
N ASN A 360 3.42 -2.99 -21.32
CA ASN A 360 2.88 -4.35 -21.36
C ASN A 360 3.19 -5.00 -20.01
N ARG A 361 2.17 -5.36 -19.24
CA ARG A 361 2.34 -5.92 -17.89
C ARG A 361 1.62 -7.23 -17.79
N ASN A 362 2.33 -8.20 -17.22
CA ASN A 362 1.87 -9.57 -17.14
C ASN A 362 2.21 -10.13 -15.77
N ARG A 363 1.23 -10.80 -15.15
CA ARG A 363 1.31 -11.29 -13.79
C ARG A 363 2.14 -12.57 -13.61
N ASP A 364 2.23 -13.38 -14.66
CA ASP A 364 2.95 -14.67 -14.69
C ASP A 364 3.58 -14.83 -16.08
N VAL A 365 4.55 -13.97 -16.32
CA VAL A 365 5.20 -13.83 -17.63
C VAL A 365 6.03 -15.05 -18.01
N ASN A 366 6.57 -15.76 -17.02
CA ASN A 366 7.35 -16.99 -17.23
C ASN A 366 6.45 -18.23 -17.33
N GLY A 367 5.21 -18.16 -16.84
CA GLY A 367 4.25 -19.26 -16.87
C GLY A 367 4.63 -20.39 -15.92
N ASP A 368 5.38 -20.09 -14.86
CA ASP A 368 5.84 -21.05 -13.86
C ASP A 368 5.19 -20.88 -12.50
N GLY A 369 4.29 -19.89 -12.34
CA GLY A 369 3.60 -19.60 -11.08
C GLY A 369 4.42 -18.67 -10.18
N LEU A 370 3.96 -18.52 -8.93
CA LEU A 370 4.54 -17.57 -7.99
C LEU A 370 5.46 -18.25 -6.97
N THR A 371 6.64 -17.70 -6.75
CA THR A 371 7.52 -18.07 -5.64
C THR A 371 7.76 -16.90 -4.70
N LEU A 372 7.23 -17.01 -3.48
CA LEU A 372 7.50 -16.09 -2.39
C LEU A 372 8.70 -16.56 -1.58
N ARG A 373 9.65 -15.66 -1.34
CA ARG A 373 10.68 -15.86 -0.31
C ARG A 373 10.20 -15.30 1.01
N VAL A 374 10.09 -16.16 2.01
CA VAL A 374 9.48 -15.85 3.30
C VAL A 374 10.52 -15.99 4.40
N TRP A 375 10.65 -14.95 5.22
CA TRP A 375 11.41 -14.98 6.47
C TRP A 375 10.48 -15.29 7.65
N ASN A 376 10.89 -16.20 8.52
CA ASN A 376 10.19 -16.51 9.76
C ASN A 376 11.20 -16.89 10.84
N ASP A 377 11.34 -16.06 11.87
CA ASP A 377 12.23 -16.28 13.03
C ASP A 377 13.66 -16.70 12.65
N GLY A 378 14.28 -15.96 11.73
CA GLY A 378 15.65 -16.20 11.27
C GLY A 378 15.80 -17.28 10.20
N VAL A 379 14.72 -18.00 9.85
CA VAL A 379 14.71 -18.99 8.77
C VAL A 379 14.12 -18.37 7.51
N VAL A 380 14.76 -18.61 6.37
CA VAL A 380 14.23 -18.21 5.06
C VAL A 380 13.82 -19.45 4.28
N THR A 381 12.58 -19.47 3.79
CA THR A 381 12.01 -20.53 2.97
C THR A 381 11.37 -19.95 1.72
N ASP A 382 11.38 -20.71 0.63
CA ASP A 382 10.60 -20.37 -0.56
C ASP A 382 9.24 -21.10 -0.46
N GLN A 383 8.15 -20.38 -0.77
CA GLN A 383 6.79 -20.89 -0.85
C GLN A 383 6.26 -20.69 -2.26
N TYR A 384 5.71 -21.75 -2.85
CA TYR A 384 5.25 -21.80 -4.23
C TYR A 384 3.71 -21.81 -4.32
N PHE A 385 3.16 -21.13 -5.33
CA PHE A 385 1.74 -21.14 -5.67
C PHE A 385 1.55 -21.25 -7.19
N GLU A 386 0.59 -22.08 -7.61
CA GLU A 386 0.22 -22.20 -9.02
C GLU A 386 -0.68 -21.03 -9.45
N ASN A 387 -0.74 -20.74 -10.74
CA ASN A 387 -1.73 -19.81 -11.26
C ASN A 387 -3.14 -20.40 -11.06
N GLY A 388 -4.01 -19.68 -10.35
CA GLY A 388 -5.35 -20.14 -9.98
C GLY A 388 -5.40 -20.97 -8.69
N ASP A 389 -4.38 -20.86 -7.83
CA ASP A 389 -4.43 -21.43 -6.48
C ASP A 389 -5.70 -20.97 -5.74
N ALA A 390 -6.50 -21.94 -5.27
CA ALA A 390 -7.77 -21.68 -4.62
C ALA A 390 -7.60 -21.01 -3.26
N ASP A 391 -6.48 -21.26 -2.59
CA ASP A 391 -6.16 -20.77 -1.25
C ASP A 391 -5.22 -19.56 -1.28
N PHE A 392 -4.68 -19.17 -2.45
CA PHE A 392 -3.83 -17.98 -2.62
C PHE A 392 -4.12 -17.23 -3.94
N ASN A 393 -4.94 -16.19 -3.85
CA ASN A 393 -5.35 -15.32 -4.96
C ASN A 393 -5.72 -13.92 -4.44
N SER A 394 -6.17 -13.02 -5.31
CA SER A 394 -6.50 -11.63 -4.93
C SER A 394 -7.59 -11.50 -3.86
N SER A 395 -8.41 -12.55 -3.64
CA SER A 395 -9.46 -12.57 -2.63
C SER A 395 -9.09 -13.31 -1.34
N THR A 396 -8.04 -14.14 -1.33
CA THR A 396 -7.65 -14.92 -0.15
C THR A 396 -6.16 -15.23 -0.13
N ILE A 397 -5.59 -15.24 1.08
CA ILE A 397 -4.21 -15.64 1.34
C ILE A 397 -4.13 -16.85 2.30
N GLU A 398 -5.21 -17.62 2.45
CA GLU A 398 -5.27 -18.74 3.42
C GLU A 398 -4.16 -19.77 3.25
N GLY A 399 -3.72 -20.00 2.02
CA GLY A 399 -2.62 -20.89 1.63
C GLY A 399 -1.24 -20.35 2.03
N PHE A 400 -1.11 -19.06 2.36
CA PHE A 400 0.14 -18.51 2.87
C PHE A 400 0.51 -19.11 4.23
N SER A 401 1.72 -19.65 4.31
CA SER A 401 2.17 -20.41 5.49
C SER A 401 2.51 -19.54 6.70
N GLY A 402 2.72 -18.24 6.47
CA GLY A 402 3.03 -17.25 7.50
C GLY A 402 4.52 -16.86 7.56
N GLY A 403 4.77 -15.63 8.00
CA GLY A 403 6.08 -14.99 8.02
C GLY A 403 6.03 -13.58 7.42
N VAL A 404 7.21 -13.01 7.21
CA VAL A 404 7.42 -11.76 6.47
C VAL A 404 7.83 -12.14 5.06
N VAL A 405 7.08 -11.71 4.04
CA VAL A 405 7.52 -11.85 2.65
C VAL A 405 8.69 -10.90 2.44
N ILE A 406 9.85 -11.45 2.12
CA ILE A 406 11.08 -10.69 1.87
C ILE A 406 11.47 -10.65 0.40
N GLY A 407 10.79 -11.40 -0.46
CA GLY A 407 11.03 -11.36 -1.90
C GLY A 407 9.90 -12.04 -2.67
N VAL A 408 9.66 -11.55 -3.87
CA VAL A 408 8.69 -12.06 -4.83
C VAL A 408 9.46 -12.19 -6.14
N ASP A 409 9.33 -13.30 -6.84
CA ASP A 409 9.91 -13.46 -8.18
C ASP A 409 9.22 -12.56 -9.20
N GLU A 410 7.90 -12.39 -9.10
CA GLU A 410 7.08 -11.59 -10.01
C GLU A 410 6.11 -10.68 -9.23
N TYR A 411 6.51 -9.43 -8.98
CA TYR A 411 5.67 -8.47 -8.23
C TYR A 411 4.36 -8.14 -8.95
N ASP A 412 4.33 -8.23 -10.29
CA ASP A 412 3.10 -8.05 -11.08
C ASP A 412 2.11 -9.22 -10.93
N TRP A 413 2.45 -10.27 -10.20
CA TRP A 413 1.46 -11.26 -9.73
C TRP A 413 0.28 -10.61 -8.99
N ALA A 414 0.56 -9.46 -8.36
CA ALA A 414 -0.41 -8.61 -7.68
C ALA A 414 -1.51 -8.05 -8.58
N LEU A 415 -1.28 -7.96 -9.89
CA LEU A 415 -2.23 -7.38 -10.84
C LEU A 415 -3.48 -8.26 -11.00
N PRO A 416 -4.65 -7.65 -11.31
CA PRO A 416 -5.88 -8.38 -11.58
C PRO A 416 -5.67 -9.47 -12.64
N GLY A 417 -6.07 -10.69 -12.32
CA GLY A 417 -5.94 -11.83 -13.22
C GLY A 417 -6.13 -13.15 -12.49
N GLY A 418 -5.59 -14.22 -13.06
CA GLY A 418 -5.70 -15.58 -12.54
C GLY A 418 -6.31 -16.51 -13.57
N LEU A 419 -7.27 -17.32 -13.13
CA LEU A 419 -8.09 -18.14 -14.01
C LEU A 419 -9.54 -17.63 -13.98
N ASP A 420 -10.18 -17.57 -15.16
CA ASP A 420 -11.62 -17.32 -15.24
C ASP A 420 -12.45 -18.59 -14.90
N GLU A 421 -13.77 -18.47 -14.95
CA GLU A 421 -14.70 -19.59 -14.67
C GLU A 421 -14.59 -20.79 -15.63
N ASN A 422 -13.86 -20.64 -16.73
CA ASN A 422 -13.62 -21.66 -17.75
C ASN A 422 -12.15 -22.12 -17.77
N ASP A 423 -11.38 -21.81 -16.72
CA ASP A 423 -9.94 -22.10 -16.59
C ASP A 423 -9.07 -21.40 -17.64
N ASN A 424 -9.54 -20.31 -18.26
CA ASN A 424 -8.68 -19.50 -19.13
C ASN A 424 -7.81 -18.58 -18.29
N ALA A 425 -6.51 -18.54 -18.62
CA ALA A 425 -5.57 -17.66 -17.93
C ALA A 425 -5.77 -16.20 -18.33
N LEU A 426 -6.09 -15.36 -17.35
CA LEU A 426 -6.13 -13.91 -17.45
C LEU A 426 -4.82 -13.37 -16.91
N LEU A 427 -3.88 -13.08 -17.81
CA LEU A 427 -2.48 -12.82 -17.45
C LEU A 427 -2.09 -11.34 -17.49
N GLY A 428 -2.98 -10.46 -17.94
CA GLY A 428 -2.68 -9.06 -18.20
C GLY A 428 -2.51 -8.76 -19.69
N GLY A 429 -1.94 -7.60 -20.00
CA GLY A 429 -1.83 -7.09 -21.36
C GLY A 429 -1.27 -5.69 -21.40
N ALA A 430 -1.61 -4.94 -22.45
CA ALA A 430 -1.20 -3.54 -22.53
C ALA A 430 -2.01 -2.68 -21.54
N LEU A 431 -1.31 -1.94 -20.69
CA LEU A 431 -1.89 -0.86 -19.88
C LEU A 431 -1.58 0.47 -20.54
N ILE A 432 -2.60 1.31 -20.64
CA ILE A 432 -2.52 2.64 -21.23
C ILE A 432 -2.79 3.66 -20.12
N TRP A 433 -1.82 4.53 -19.89
CA TRP A 433 -1.91 5.59 -18.89
C TRP A 433 -2.14 6.92 -19.59
N HIS A 434 -3.22 7.62 -19.30
CA HIS A 434 -3.45 8.99 -19.74
C HIS A 434 -2.79 9.97 -18.78
N ILE A 435 -1.95 10.85 -19.32
CA ILE A 435 -1.19 11.82 -18.53
C ILE A 435 -1.56 13.24 -18.95
N ASP A 436 -2.06 14.02 -17.99
CA ASP A 436 -2.20 15.48 -18.06
C ASP A 436 -1.09 16.15 -17.23
N GLU A 437 -0.04 16.62 -17.91
CA GLU A 437 1.11 17.26 -17.29
C GLU A 437 0.75 18.56 -16.55
N GLN A 438 -0.34 19.23 -16.94
CA GLN A 438 -0.77 20.44 -16.24
C GLN A 438 -1.33 20.09 -14.88
N GLN A 439 -2.14 19.03 -14.79
CA GLN A 439 -2.65 18.55 -13.51
C GLN A 439 -1.53 17.99 -12.64
N VAL A 440 -0.66 17.14 -13.20
CA VAL A 440 0.54 16.63 -12.51
C VAL A 440 1.33 17.78 -11.89
N LYS A 441 1.69 18.79 -12.70
CA LYS A 441 2.48 19.93 -12.22
C LYS A 441 1.76 20.75 -11.15
N SER A 442 0.44 20.91 -11.27
CA SER A 442 -0.35 21.70 -10.32
C SER A 442 -0.57 20.99 -8.99
N GLY A 443 -0.66 19.65 -9.01
CA GLY A 443 -0.94 18.82 -7.85
C GLY A 443 0.28 18.21 -7.17
N LEU A 444 1.45 18.19 -7.80
CA LEU A 444 2.65 17.55 -7.24
C LEU A 444 3.01 18.12 -5.86
N ALA A 445 3.21 19.44 -5.77
CA ALA A 445 3.65 20.09 -4.52
C ALA A 445 2.66 19.93 -3.35
N SER A 446 1.37 19.71 -3.64
CA SER A 446 0.31 19.50 -2.64
C SER A 446 -0.12 18.05 -2.51
N ASN A 447 0.59 17.11 -3.16
CA ASN A 447 0.25 15.69 -3.18
C ASN A 447 -1.22 15.44 -3.57
N SER A 448 -1.67 16.11 -4.63
CA SER A 448 -3.06 16.12 -5.06
C SER A 448 -3.22 15.87 -6.56
N VAL A 449 -2.27 15.13 -7.16
CA VAL A 449 -2.21 14.85 -8.61
C VAL A 449 -3.52 14.22 -9.11
N ASN A 450 -4.11 13.31 -8.32
CA ASN A 450 -5.36 12.62 -8.65
C ASN A 450 -6.52 12.93 -7.68
N ALA A 451 -6.43 14.03 -6.93
CA ALA A 451 -7.46 14.39 -5.95
C ALA A 451 -8.78 14.87 -6.57
N ASP A 452 -8.76 15.39 -7.81
CA ASP A 452 -9.96 15.70 -8.59
C ASP A 452 -10.29 14.51 -9.50
N PRO A 453 -11.30 13.68 -9.17
CA PRO A 453 -11.59 12.47 -9.94
C PRO A 453 -12.11 12.82 -11.35
N SER A 454 -12.64 14.04 -11.57
CA SER A 454 -13.07 14.47 -12.90
C SER A 454 -11.93 14.90 -13.81
N ARG A 455 -10.73 15.11 -13.27
CA ARG A 455 -9.53 15.59 -13.97
C ARG A 455 -8.26 15.11 -13.27
N ARG A 456 -7.99 13.81 -13.39
CA ARG A 456 -6.76 13.19 -12.90
C ARG A 456 -5.55 13.64 -13.72
N GLY A 457 -4.38 13.69 -13.08
CA GLY A 457 -3.11 13.94 -13.78
C GLY A 457 -2.46 12.67 -14.31
N VAL A 458 -2.69 11.55 -13.64
CA VAL A 458 -2.23 10.22 -14.04
C VAL A 458 -3.42 9.28 -13.92
N ASP A 459 -3.87 8.73 -15.03
CA ASP A 459 -5.09 7.92 -15.09
C ASP A 459 -4.87 6.65 -15.91
N VAL A 460 -5.60 5.59 -15.60
CA VAL A 460 -5.57 4.35 -16.39
C VAL A 460 -6.77 4.37 -17.34
N GLU A 461 -6.51 4.18 -18.62
CA GLU A 461 -7.58 3.96 -19.60
C GLU A 461 -8.01 2.50 -19.51
N GLU A 462 -9.26 2.25 -19.10
CA GLU A 462 -9.80 0.90 -18.94
C GLU A 462 -10.34 0.37 -20.28
N ALA A 463 -9.92 -0.84 -20.67
CA ALA A 463 -10.26 -1.41 -21.98
C ALA A 463 -11.73 -1.86 -22.10
N ASP A 464 -12.43 -2.07 -20.98
CA ASP A 464 -13.82 -2.53 -20.92
C ASP A 464 -14.86 -1.41 -21.15
N SER A 465 -14.40 -0.21 -21.52
CA SER A 465 -15.20 1.00 -21.76
C SER A 465 -15.91 1.57 -20.51
N GLY A 466 -15.72 0.97 -19.33
CA GLY A 466 -15.98 1.59 -18.04
C GLY A 466 -14.90 2.62 -17.72
N GLN A 467 -15.22 3.62 -16.90
CA GLN A 467 -14.21 4.44 -16.23
C GLN A 467 -14.60 4.39 -14.76
N ASP A 468 -14.36 3.21 -14.18
CA ASP A 468 -14.94 2.73 -12.94
C ASP A 468 -13.93 2.77 -11.78
N LEU A 469 -12.62 2.73 -12.06
CA LEU A 469 -11.57 2.84 -11.05
C LEU A 469 -11.79 4.05 -10.13
N GLY A 470 -11.90 3.80 -8.82
CA GLY A 470 -12.12 4.87 -7.83
C GLY A 470 -13.54 5.43 -7.76
N TYR A 471 -14.49 4.84 -8.47
CA TYR A 471 -15.91 5.18 -8.45
C TYR A 471 -16.74 4.03 -7.85
N PRO A 472 -16.67 3.82 -6.52
CA PRO A 472 -17.32 2.70 -5.85
C PRO A 472 -18.83 2.68 -6.12
N SER A 473 -19.36 1.47 -6.33
CA SER A 473 -20.79 1.29 -6.55
C SER A 473 -21.60 1.84 -5.36
N GLN A 474 -22.65 2.61 -5.64
CA GLN A 474 -23.57 3.10 -4.60
C GLN A 474 -24.49 1.99 -4.05
N SER A 475 -24.44 0.78 -4.63
CA SER A 475 -25.20 -0.39 -4.20
C SER A 475 -24.32 -1.30 -3.34
N LEU A 476 -24.84 -1.72 -2.18
CA LEU A 476 -24.20 -2.73 -1.32
C LEU A 476 -24.01 -4.10 -2.03
N PHE A 477 -24.72 -4.33 -3.14
CA PHE A 477 -24.62 -5.53 -3.97
C PHE A 477 -24.14 -5.22 -5.39
N GLY A 478 -23.57 -4.03 -5.61
CA GLY A 478 -22.99 -3.67 -6.89
C GLY A 478 -21.71 -4.46 -7.20
N PRO A 479 -21.32 -4.58 -8.47
CA PRO A 479 -20.04 -5.17 -8.82
C PRO A 479 -18.90 -4.24 -8.36
N ALA A 480 -17.79 -4.83 -7.92
CA ALA A 480 -16.60 -4.11 -7.45
C ALA A 480 -15.63 -3.80 -8.61
N LEU A 481 -16.16 -3.25 -9.71
CA LEU A 481 -15.35 -2.89 -10.90
C LEU A 481 -14.35 -1.77 -10.55
N ASP A 482 -14.67 -0.95 -9.56
CA ASP A 482 -13.83 0.13 -9.06
C ASP A 482 -12.50 -0.30 -8.44
N LEU A 483 -12.32 -1.61 -8.25
CA LEU A 483 -11.10 -2.23 -7.72
C LEU A 483 -10.12 -2.68 -8.80
N GLY A 484 -10.48 -2.51 -10.07
CA GLY A 484 -9.71 -2.96 -11.22
C GLY A 484 -9.96 -4.44 -11.55
N THR A 485 -9.96 -4.74 -12.84
CA THR A 485 -10.29 -6.06 -13.37
C THR A 485 -9.26 -6.55 -14.38
N PRO A 486 -9.22 -7.87 -14.67
CA PRO A 486 -8.39 -8.36 -15.76
C PRO A 486 -8.86 -7.89 -17.15
N PHE A 487 -10.02 -7.26 -17.25
CA PHE A 487 -10.58 -6.71 -18.49
C PHE A 487 -10.20 -5.25 -18.72
N ASP A 488 -9.54 -4.59 -17.77
CA ASP A 488 -9.04 -3.23 -17.94
C ASP A 488 -7.81 -3.19 -18.86
N PHE A 489 -7.15 -4.34 -19.06
CA PHE A 489 -6.02 -4.50 -19.98
C PHE A 489 -6.46 -4.58 -21.45
N PHE A 490 -5.69 -3.97 -22.35
CA PHE A 490 -5.88 -4.12 -23.79
C PHE A 490 -5.15 -5.38 -24.31
N TYR A 491 -5.90 -6.36 -24.84
CA TYR A 491 -5.38 -7.57 -25.50
C TYR A 491 -6.34 -8.10 -26.58
N LEU A 492 -5.83 -8.89 -27.54
CA LEU A 492 -6.50 -9.22 -28.82
C LEU A 492 -7.85 -9.94 -28.68
N ASP A 493 -8.08 -10.63 -27.56
CA ASP A 493 -9.27 -11.42 -27.30
C ASP A 493 -9.96 -11.00 -25.98
N ASN A 494 -9.78 -9.73 -25.56
CA ASN A 494 -10.51 -9.20 -24.41
C ASN A 494 -12.03 -9.26 -24.71
N PRO A 495 -12.83 -9.98 -23.89
CA PRO A 495 -14.25 -10.20 -24.16
C PRO A 495 -15.16 -9.00 -23.85
N ALA A 496 -14.64 -7.95 -23.22
CA ALA A 496 -15.37 -6.76 -22.81
C ALA A 496 -15.84 -5.86 -23.97
#